data_AF-A0A948GGE0-F1
#
_entry.id   AF-A0A948GGE0-F1
#
_cell.length_a   1.000
_cell.length_b   1.000
_cell.length_c   1.000
_cell.angle_alpha   90.00
_cell.angle_beta   90.00
_cell.angle_gamma   90.00
#
_symmetry.space_group_name_H-M   'P 1'
#
loop_
_entity.id
_entity.type
_entity.pdbx_description
1 polymer ?
#
loop_
_entity_poly.entity_id
_entity_poly.type
_entity_poly.pdbx_seq_one_letter_code
_entity_poly.pdbx_strand_id
1 'polypeptide(L)'
;MAEYLFTARTPGGREIKSKIDAQSAAAAREQLQAQGLRDIIVHTDDFAARMYGSQLVNYTEEPDPAMLIEAQKQSGMMSLLLGMLKGSAMFLVPLLAWNAYSLYSGSHGTIDWIGFALTAGLLATMVWFAIPAVLFESLLRAQLAARWQDAERNVALLRRFKQGANIMPHMLEYYQAKNLIGMGRVDDAMALFGQHRGKAEVPDMLWLSLQASLLDQARHRDEAGELMRQLTEMMPDSAQVWLDLALNQALYGDLASAKHAVGEAEQRELNPIMAGIVPFVHGEIALREGRHTDAAGLYAQSLIELSPYLQQTALRALFIGIEARYAVALARCGKLETARQAWAIAAPVLAAHNEQKYLDDWLAAEAEAVAAGAMEKP
;
A
#
# COMPACT_ATOMS: atom_id res chain seq x y z
N MET A 1 8.49 22.32 8.08
CA MET A 1 7.32 22.26 7.18
C MET A 1 7.52 21.05 6.29
N ALA A 2 6.43 20.40 5.90
CA ALA A 2 6.45 19.22 5.05
C ALA A 2 5.59 19.47 3.81
N GLU A 3 5.85 18.70 2.76
CA GLU A 3 5.23 18.84 1.45
C GLU A 3 4.01 17.90 1.33
N TYR A 4 2.86 18.44 0.93
CA TYR A 4 1.61 17.70 0.80
C TYR A 4 1.11 17.72 -0.64
N LEU A 5 0.85 16.53 -1.20
CA LEU A 5 0.21 16.39 -2.51
C LEU A 5 -1.29 16.63 -2.39
N PHE A 6 -1.86 17.39 -3.31
CA PHE A 6 -3.30 17.63 -3.32
C PHE A 6 -3.90 17.63 -4.72
N THR A 7 -5.21 17.38 -4.77
CA THR A 7 -6.08 17.67 -5.91
C THR A 7 -7.16 18.64 -5.44
N ALA A 8 -7.44 19.68 -6.21
CA ALA A 8 -8.51 20.63 -5.90
C ALA A 8 -9.11 21.22 -7.18
N ARG A 9 -10.20 21.95 -7.05
CA ARG A 9 -10.82 22.74 -8.13
C ARG A 9 -10.69 24.23 -7.87
N THR A 10 -10.33 24.97 -8.89
CA THR A 10 -10.36 26.44 -8.85
C THR A 10 -11.81 26.95 -8.80
N PRO A 11 -12.05 28.23 -8.45
CA PRO A 11 -13.38 28.84 -8.53
C PRO A 11 -14.03 28.72 -9.92
N GLY A 12 -13.21 28.66 -10.98
CA GLY A 12 -13.65 28.46 -12.36
C GLY A 12 -13.92 27.00 -12.75
N GLY A 13 -13.85 26.05 -11.81
CA GLY A 13 -14.14 24.63 -12.01
C GLY A 13 -13.01 23.80 -12.63
N ARG A 14 -11.82 24.38 -12.85
CA ARG A 14 -10.66 23.64 -13.38
C ARG A 14 -10.00 22.83 -12.27
N GLU A 15 -9.77 21.54 -12.53
CA GLU A 15 -8.99 20.67 -11.63
C GLU A 15 -7.50 21.04 -11.68
N ILE A 16 -6.88 21.09 -10.50
CA ILE A 16 -5.46 21.29 -10.29
C ILE A 16 -4.91 20.17 -9.42
N LYS A 17 -3.71 19.68 -9.75
CA LYS A 17 -2.93 18.73 -8.97
C LYS A 17 -1.59 19.37 -8.72
N SER A 18 -1.22 19.55 -7.45
CA SER A 18 0.01 20.27 -7.09
C SER A 18 0.46 19.85 -5.69
N LYS A 19 1.48 20.54 -5.19
CA LYS A 19 2.00 20.41 -3.84
C LYS A 19 1.84 21.70 -3.06
N ILE A 20 1.79 21.59 -1.74
CA ILE A 20 1.79 22.73 -0.82
C ILE A 20 2.63 22.40 0.42
N ASP A 21 3.39 23.38 0.89
CA ASP A 21 4.10 23.29 2.16
C ASP A 21 3.18 23.62 3.32
N ALA A 22 3.04 22.70 4.27
CA ALA A 22 2.22 22.91 5.45
C ALA A 22 2.86 22.28 6.70
N GLN A 23 2.28 22.60 7.86
CA GLN A 23 2.69 21.98 9.12
C GLN A 23 1.99 20.63 9.34
N SER A 24 0.79 20.47 8.79
CA SER A 24 -0.01 19.26 8.81
C SER A 24 -0.91 19.17 7.57
N ALA A 25 -1.50 18.00 7.31
CA ALA A 25 -2.50 17.79 6.27
C ALA A 25 -3.74 18.66 6.49
N ALA A 26 -4.17 18.84 7.74
CA ALA A 26 -5.26 19.76 8.09
C ALA A 26 -4.90 21.22 7.75
N ALA A 27 -3.68 21.66 8.09
CA ALA A 27 -3.20 22.99 7.74
C ALA A 27 -3.07 23.17 6.22
N ALA A 28 -2.68 22.12 5.48
CA ALA A 28 -2.65 22.15 4.02
C ALA A 28 -4.07 22.41 3.46
N ARG A 29 -5.08 21.69 3.95
CA ARG A 29 -6.47 21.90 3.55
C ARG A 29 -6.96 23.32 3.86
N GLU A 30 -6.71 23.82 5.06
CA GLU A 30 -7.12 25.18 5.48
C GLU A 30 -6.49 26.24 4.58
N GLN A 31 -5.19 26.12 4.28
CA GLN A 31 -4.50 27.03 3.36
C GLN A 31 -5.07 27.00 1.95
N LEU A 32 -5.38 25.81 1.42
CA LEU A 32 -5.98 25.65 0.10
C LEU A 32 -7.40 26.25 0.06
N GLN A 33 -8.18 26.10 1.13
CA GLN A 33 -9.50 26.74 1.26
C GLN A 33 -9.38 28.27 1.30
N ALA A 34 -8.39 28.81 2.02
CA ALA A 34 -8.13 30.25 2.07
C ALA A 34 -7.73 30.83 0.71
N GLN A 35 -7.15 30.01 -0.19
CA GLN A 35 -6.88 30.36 -1.59
C GLN A 35 -8.13 30.30 -2.49
N GLY A 36 -9.30 29.96 -1.94
CA GLY A 36 -10.56 29.86 -2.66
C GLY A 36 -10.73 28.56 -3.45
N LEU A 37 -9.88 27.55 -3.22
CA LEU A 37 -10.01 26.24 -3.85
C LEU A 37 -11.15 25.44 -3.22
N ARG A 38 -11.76 24.56 -4.02
CA ARG A 38 -12.90 23.70 -3.64
C ARG A 38 -12.59 22.23 -3.95
N ASP A 39 -13.40 21.31 -3.44
CA ASP A 39 -13.24 19.86 -3.65
C ASP A 39 -11.81 19.38 -3.37
N ILE A 40 -11.24 19.86 -2.26
CA ILE A 40 -9.84 19.60 -1.89
C ILE A 40 -9.71 18.18 -1.36
N ILE A 41 -8.76 17.46 -1.95
CA ILE A 41 -8.30 16.13 -1.54
C ILE A 41 -6.81 16.23 -1.26
N VAL A 42 -6.42 16.00 -0.02
CA VAL A 42 -5.01 15.86 0.37
C VAL A 42 -4.63 14.38 0.27
N HIS A 43 -3.64 14.06 -0.56
CA HIS A 43 -3.23 12.68 -0.85
C HIS A 43 -2.05 12.22 0.02
N THR A 44 -1.33 13.15 0.64
CA THR A 44 -0.25 12.87 1.59
C THR A 44 -0.74 13.09 3.01
N ASP A 45 -0.55 12.13 3.91
CA ASP A 45 -0.83 12.33 5.34
C ASP A 45 0.41 12.83 6.11
N ASP A 46 0.25 13.18 7.39
CA ASP A 46 1.33 13.72 8.21
C ASP A 46 2.49 12.74 8.45
N PHE A 47 2.22 11.43 8.50
CA PHE A 47 3.25 10.42 8.63
C PHE A 47 4.04 10.32 7.33
N ALA A 48 3.34 10.16 6.20
CA ALA A 48 3.94 10.19 4.89
C ALA A 48 4.74 11.48 4.66
N ALA A 49 4.22 12.67 4.98
CA ALA A 49 4.90 13.94 4.71
C ALA A 49 6.20 14.10 5.53
N ARG A 50 6.22 13.62 6.78
CA ARG A 50 7.40 13.66 7.65
C ARG A 50 8.42 12.57 7.30
N MET A 51 7.95 11.44 6.80
CA MET A 51 8.77 10.31 6.37
C MET A 51 9.38 10.60 4.98
N TYR A 52 8.54 10.91 4.00
CA TYR A 52 8.84 11.17 2.59
C TYR A 52 9.11 12.65 2.28
N GLY A 53 9.63 13.43 3.24
CA GLY A 53 10.27 14.71 2.91
C GLY A 53 11.38 14.55 1.85
N SER A 54 12.29 15.51 1.71
CA SER A 54 13.31 15.54 0.65
C SER A 54 14.31 14.36 0.58
N GLN A 55 14.10 13.24 1.28
CA GLN A 55 15.15 12.25 1.59
C GLN A 55 14.83 10.77 1.31
N LEU A 56 13.59 10.35 1.06
CA LEU A 56 13.32 8.91 0.78
C LEU A 56 13.59 8.52 -0.67
N VAL A 57 13.38 9.44 -1.60
CA VAL A 57 13.82 9.33 -2.99
C VAL A 57 14.41 10.68 -3.37
N ASN A 58 15.74 10.75 -3.36
CA ASN A 58 16.49 11.87 -3.92
C ASN A 58 16.25 11.83 -5.44
N TYR A 59 15.22 12.52 -5.92
CA TYR A 59 15.01 12.72 -7.34
C TYR A 59 15.99 13.80 -7.80
N THR A 60 16.73 13.54 -8.88
CA THR A 60 17.59 14.55 -9.52
C THR A 60 16.79 15.70 -10.14
N GLU A 61 15.50 15.48 -10.41
CA GLU A 61 14.54 16.47 -10.87
C GLU A 61 13.22 16.30 -10.11
N GLU A 62 12.55 17.40 -9.78
CA GLU A 62 11.32 17.35 -9.01
C GLU A 62 10.19 16.68 -9.83
N PRO A 63 9.63 15.54 -9.39
CA PRO A 63 8.62 14.81 -10.16
C PRO A 63 7.29 15.56 -10.21
N ASP A 64 6.62 15.47 -11.36
CA ASP A 64 5.27 16.04 -11.58
C ASP A 64 4.28 15.53 -10.50
N PRO A 65 3.65 16.43 -9.72
CA PRO A 65 2.65 16.07 -8.71
C PRO A 65 1.49 15.22 -9.25
N ALA A 66 1.07 15.46 -10.49
CA ALA A 66 0.02 14.66 -11.11
C ALA A 66 0.47 13.21 -11.34
N MET A 67 1.74 13.01 -11.72
CA MET A 67 2.34 11.69 -11.87
C MET A 67 2.49 10.98 -10.52
N LEU A 68 2.88 11.68 -9.46
CA LEU A 68 2.97 11.12 -8.11
C LEU A 68 1.61 10.61 -7.61
N ILE A 69 0.54 11.40 -7.77
CA ILE A 69 -0.82 11.01 -7.38
C ILE A 69 -1.30 9.81 -8.21
N GLU A 70 -0.96 9.75 -9.50
CA GLU A 70 -1.36 8.61 -10.33
C GLU A 70 -0.56 7.34 -9.99
N ALA A 71 0.72 7.48 -9.64
CA ALA A 71 1.55 6.38 -9.14
C ALA A 71 1.02 5.80 -7.82
N GLN A 72 0.36 6.63 -7.00
CA GLN A 72 -0.38 6.17 -5.82
C GLN A 72 -1.63 5.36 -6.16
N LYS A 73 -2.08 5.27 -7.41
CA LYS A 73 -3.22 4.43 -7.81
C LYS A 73 -2.79 3.22 -8.62
N GLN A 74 -1.76 3.42 -9.44
CA GLN A 74 -1.27 2.41 -10.36
C GLN A 74 0.05 1.84 -9.88
N SER A 75 0.04 0.58 -9.44
CA SER A 75 1.26 -0.21 -9.31
C SER A 75 1.26 -1.34 -10.34
N GLY A 76 2.44 -1.72 -10.82
CA GLY A 76 2.61 -2.86 -11.70
C GLY A 76 3.54 -2.60 -12.88
N MET A 77 4.03 -3.70 -13.45
CA MET A 77 4.99 -3.66 -14.56
C MET A 77 4.43 -2.95 -15.80
N MET A 78 3.14 -3.11 -16.11
CA MET A 78 2.54 -2.49 -17.29
C MET A 78 2.38 -0.98 -17.16
N SER A 79 1.99 -0.46 -15.99
CA SER A 79 1.91 0.99 -15.79
C SER A 79 3.30 1.63 -15.85
N LEU A 80 4.31 0.96 -15.28
CA LEU A 80 5.69 1.41 -15.35
C LEU A 80 6.23 1.43 -16.79
N LEU A 81 6.03 0.35 -17.55
CA LEU A 81 6.45 0.28 -18.96
C LEU A 81 5.73 1.33 -19.80
N LEU A 82 4.42 1.49 -19.62
CA LEU A 82 3.63 2.52 -20.32
C LEU A 82 4.08 3.94 -19.94
N GLY A 83 4.40 4.18 -18.67
CA GLY A 83 4.93 5.46 -18.19
C GLY A 83 6.28 5.78 -18.84
N MET A 84 7.20 4.82 -18.87
CA MET A 84 8.49 4.96 -19.55
C MET A 84 8.32 5.17 -21.05
N LEU A 85 7.44 4.42 -21.72
CA LEU A 85 7.15 4.59 -23.16
C LEU A 85 6.58 5.99 -23.45
N LYS A 86 5.65 6.48 -22.63
CA LYS A 86 5.09 7.83 -22.78
C LYS A 86 6.15 8.91 -22.54
N GLY A 87 6.96 8.78 -21.49
CA GLY A 87 8.03 9.73 -21.19
C GLY A 87 9.15 9.75 -22.24
N SER A 88 9.43 8.60 -22.86
CA SER A 88 10.45 8.48 -23.91
C SER A 88 9.91 8.69 -25.33
N ALA A 89 8.61 8.94 -25.50
CA ALA A 89 7.95 8.96 -26.81
C ALA A 89 8.58 9.97 -27.79
N MET A 90 9.03 11.12 -27.30
CA MET A 90 9.70 12.15 -28.11
C MET A 90 10.96 11.61 -28.82
N PHE A 91 11.68 10.69 -28.20
CA PHE A 91 12.89 10.08 -28.77
C PHE A 91 12.57 8.77 -29.49
N LEU A 92 11.67 7.97 -28.92
CA LEU A 92 11.35 6.65 -29.43
C LEU A 92 10.58 6.70 -30.76
N VAL A 93 9.63 7.63 -30.91
CA VAL A 93 8.80 7.70 -32.14
C VAL A 93 9.63 8.07 -33.37
N PRO A 94 10.50 9.10 -33.37
CA PRO A 94 11.37 9.39 -34.52
C PRO A 94 12.33 8.25 -34.85
N LEU A 95 12.90 7.60 -33.84
CA LEU A 95 13.80 6.45 -34.03
C LEU A 95 13.08 5.26 -34.67
N LEU A 96 11.87 4.94 -34.18
CA LEU A 96 11.05 3.87 -34.76
C LEU A 96 10.61 4.21 -36.19
N ALA A 97 10.25 5.47 -36.47
CA ALA A 97 9.88 5.91 -37.81
C ALA A 97 11.07 5.82 -38.79
N TRP A 98 12.27 6.21 -38.36
CA TRP A 98 13.49 6.04 -39.15
C TRP A 98 13.77 4.56 -39.41
N ASN A 99 13.76 3.71 -38.39
CA ASN A 99 13.96 2.27 -38.56
C ASN A 99 12.93 1.65 -39.51
N ALA A 100 11.66 2.04 -39.40
CA ALA A 100 10.60 1.58 -40.29
C ALA A 100 10.82 2.03 -41.74
N TYR A 101 11.25 3.28 -41.95
CA TYR A 101 11.58 3.80 -43.27
C TYR A 101 12.78 3.06 -43.90
N SER A 102 13.84 2.82 -43.13
CA SER A 102 15.00 2.03 -43.58
C SER A 102 14.57 0.63 -44.05
N LEU A 103 13.81 -0.09 -43.21
CA LEU A 103 13.29 -1.42 -43.54
C LEU A 103 12.40 -1.42 -44.79
N TYR A 104 11.54 -0.40 -44.94
CA TYR A 104 10.67 -0.25 -46.11
C TYR A 104 11.44 0.04 -47.40
N SER A 105 12.45 0.91 -47.33
CA SER A 105 13.26 1.32 -48.49
C SER A 105 14.22 0.23 -48.99
N GLY A 106 14.48 -0.80 -48.17
CA GLY A 106 15.47 -1.85 -48.45
C GLY A 106 16.93 -1.39 -48.37
N SER A 107 17.18 -0.13 -48.01
CA SER A 107 18.51 0.40 -47.71
C SER A 107 18.95 -0.04 -46.32
N HIS A 108 20.13 -0.67 -46.25
CA HIS A 108 20.77 -1.10 -44.99
C HIS A 108 22.18 -0.52 -44.90
N GLY A 109 22.28 0.79 -45.13
CA GLY A 109 23.55 1.52 -45.04
C GLY A 109 24.04 1.65 -43.60
N THR A 110 25.26 2.16 -43.42
CA THR A 110 25.84 2.40 -42.09
C THR A 110 24.96 3.29 -41.20
N ILE A 111 24.27 4.26 -41.81
CA ILE A 111 23.34 5.19 -41.16
C ILE A 111 22.13 4.44 -40.56
N ASP A 112 21.61 3.45 -41.27
CA ASP A 112 20.47 2.64 -40.82
C ASP A 112 20.85 1.78 -39.59
N TRP A 113 22.05 1.20 -39.62
CA TRP A 113 22.59 0.47 -38.46
C TRP A 113 22.78 1.34 -37.22
N ILE A 114 23.13 2.62 -37.39
CA ILE A 114 23.17 3.59 -36.28
C ILE A 114 21.76 3.78 -35.70
N GLY A 115 20.74 3.95 -36.54
CA GLY A 115 19.33 4.05 -36.10
C GLY A 115 18.88 2.84 -35.28
N PHE A 116 19.16 1.62 -35.77
CA PHE A 116 18.87 0.39 -35.05
C PHE A 116 19.63 0.30 -33.72
N ALA A 117 20.92 0.62 -33.70
CA ALA A 117 21.74 0.60 -32.49
C ALA A 117 21.27 1.61 -31.44
N LEU A 118 20.92 2.83 -31.85
CA LEU A 118 20.36 3.86 -30.96
C LEU A 118 19.02 3.42 -30.37
N THR A 119 18.17 2.81 -31.18
CA THR A 119 16.87 2.29 -30.73
C THR A 119 17.04 1.16 -29.73
N ALA A 120 17.91 0.19 -30.05
CA ALA A 120 18.24 -0.90 -29.14
C ALA A 120 18.85 -0.39 -27.83
N GLY A 121 19.75 0.60 -27.90
CA GLY A 121 20.36 1.25 -26.74
C GLY A 121 19.34 1.97 -25.87
N LEU A 122 18.40 2.71 -26.47
CA LEU A 122 17.32 3.38 -25.74
C LEU A 122 16.42 2.35 -25.03
N LEU A 123 15.98 1.30 -25.73
CA LEU A 123 15.16 0.24 -25.13
C LEU A 123 15.90 -0.51 -24.02
N ALA A 124 17.18 -0.83 -24.23
CA ALA A 124 18.01 -1.46 -23.21
C ALA A 124 18.17 -0.57 -21.97
N THR A 125 18.31 0.74 -22.17
CA THR A 125 18.37 1.74 -21.09
C THR A 125 17.05 1.78 -20.32
N MET A 126 15.90 1.79 -21.01
CA MET A 126 14.59 1.75 -20.35
C MET A 126 14.41 0.48 -19.51
N VAL A 127 14.78 -0.69 -20.05
CA VAL A 127 14.75 -1.96 -19.31
C VAL A 127 15.67 -1.88 -18.10
N TRP A 128 16.89 -1.37 -18.25
CA TRP A 128 17.86 -1.23 -17.16
C TRP A 128 17.31 -0.39 -15.98
N PHE A 129 16.67 0.75 -16.27
CA PHE A 129 16.03 1.57 -15.25
C PHE A 129 14.75 0.96 -14.68
N ALA A 130 14.07 0.07 -15.41
CA ALA A 130 12.89 -0.63 -14.93
C ALA A 130 13.22 -1.78 -13.96
N ILE A 131 14.42 -2.38 -14.05
CA ILE A 131 14.81 -3.57 -13.27
C ILE A 131 14.52 -3.41 -11.78
N PRO A 132 14.93 -2.34 -11.08
CA PRO A 132 14.72 -2.26 -9.63
C PRO A 132 13.24 -2.20 -9.25
N ALA A 133 12.42 -1.48 -10.00
CA ALA A 133 10.99 -1.41 -9.74
C ALA A 133 10.31 -2.77 -9.99
N VAL A 134 10.71 -3.49 -11.04
CA VAL A 134 10.24 -4.86 -11.31
C VAL A 134 10.67 -5.82 -10.21
N LEU A 135 11.91 -5.74 -9.74
CA LEU A 135 12.41 -6.56 -8.62
C LEU A 135 11.68 -6.24 -7.31
N PHE A 136 11.39 -4.97 -7.05
CA PHE A 136 10.64 -4.55 -5.86
C PHE A 136 9.20 -5.05 -5.89
N GLU A 137 8.51 -4.90 -7.03
CA GLU A 137 7.18 -5.47 -7.25
C GLU A 137 7.20 -7.01 -7.11
N SER A 138 8.23 -7.68 -7.63
CA SER A 138 8.41 -9.13 -7.50
C SER A 138 8.64 -9.55 -6.04
N LEU A 139 9.40 -8.76 -5.27
CA LEU A 139 9.56 -8.92 -3.83
C LEU A 139 8.20 -8.86 -3.12
N LEU A 140 7.39 -7.82 -3.36
CA LEU A 140 6.08 -7.68 -2.73
C LEU A 140 5.14 -8.84 -3.11
N ARG A 141 5.12 -9.27 -4.37
CA ARG A 141 4.31 -10.42 -4.82
C ARG A 141 4.78 -11.73 -4.21
N ALA A 142 6.09 -11.91 -4.04
CA ALA A 142 6.64 -13.08 -3.38
C ALA A 142 6.23 -13.12 -1.90
N GLN A 143 6.33 -11.98 -1.19
CA GLN A 143 5.84 -11.86 0.19
C GLN A 143 4.35 -12.12 0.30
N LEU A 144 3.53 -11.56 -0.59
CA LEU A 144 2.10 -11.80 -0.63
C LEU A 144 1.76 -13.29 -0.78
N ALA A 145 2.52 -14.02 -1.60
CA ALA A 145 2.36 -15.46 -1.81
C ALA A 145 3.09 -16.33 -0.77
N ALA A 146 3.62 -15.74 0.31
CA ALA A 146 4.44 -16.42 1.31
C ALA A 146 5.66 -17.19 0.73
N ARG A 147 6.18 -16.75 -0.41
CA ARG A 147 7.39 -17.28 -1.06
C ARG A 147 8.63 -16.56 -0.54
N TRP A 148 8.91 -16.76 0.74
CA TRP A 148 9.92 -15.98 1.47
C TRP A 148 11.34 -16.10 0.92
N GLN A 149 11.73 -17.27 0.40
CA GLN A 149 13.05 -17.46 -0.22
C GLN A 149 13.18 -16.70 -1.56
N ASP A 150 12.10 -16.61 -2.34
CA ASP A 150 12.09 -15.83 -3.58
C ASP A 150 12.13 -14.33 -3.28
N ALA A 151 11.41 -13.89 -2.25
CA ALA A 151 11.48 -12.53 -1.73
C ALA A 151 12.93 -12.17 -1.30
N GLU A 152 13.61 -13.08 -0.60
CA GLU A 152 15.01 -12.86 -0.18
C GLU A 152 15.98 -12.75 -1.36
N ARG A 153 15.79 -13.57 -2.40
CA ARG A 153 16.56 -13.45 -3.66
C ARG A 153 16.35 -12.09 -4.31
N ASN A 154 15.12 -11.60 -4.35
CA ASN A 154 14.81 -10.28 -4.89
C ASN A 154 15.48 -9.15 -4.08
N VAL A 155 15.50 -9.23 -2.74
CA VAL A 155 16.25 -8.28 -1.89
C VAL A 155 17.75 -8.30 -2.23
N ALA A 156 18.35 -9.48 -2.39
CA ALA A 156 19.76 -9.60 -2.76
C ALA A 156 20.05 -8.99 -4.16
N LEU A 157 19.16 -9.20 -5.13
CA LEU A 157 19.26 -8.58 -6.45
C LEU A 157 19.10 -7.06 -6.39
N LEU A 158 18.12 -6.55 -5.64
CA LEU A 158 17.94 -5.10 -5.43
C LEU A 158 19.19 -4.43 -4.85
N ARG A 159 19.87 -5.10 -3.91
CA ARG A 159 21.15 -4.61 -3.35
C ARG A 159 22.27 -4.53 -4.40
N ARG A 160 22.22 -5.36 -5.44
CA ARG A 160 23.19 -5.34 -6.55
C ARG A 160 22.87 -4.27 -7.59
N PHE A 161 21.59 -3.97 -7.81
CA PHE A 161 21.12 -2.99 -8.80
C PHE A 161 20.83 -1.59 -8.22
N LYS A 162 21.47 -1.22 -7.09
CA LYS A 162 21.29 0.05 -6.36
C LYS A 162 21.38 1.32 -7.21
N GLN A 163 22.03 1.27 -8.37
CA GLN A 163 22.25 2.45 -9.21
C GLN A 163 20.99 2.96 -9.93
N GLY A 164 19.93 2.14 -10.03
CA GLY A 164 18.70 2.50 -10.77
C GLY A 164 17.48 2.86 -9.91
N ALA A 165 17.46 2.51 -8.62
CA ALA A 165 16.39 2.91 -7.72
C ALA A 165 16.93 3.34 -6.37
N ASN A 166 16.44 4.49 -5.93
CA ASN A 166 16.80 5.12 -4.68
C ASN A 166 16.04 4.49 -3.50
N ILE A 167 16.12 3.16 -3.36
CA ILE A 167 15.53 2.45 -2.22
C ILE A 167 16.50 2.59 -1.06
N MET A 168 16.07 3.23 0.02
CA MET A 168 16.91 3.41 1.19
C MET A 168 17.39 2.06 1.77
N PRO A 169 18.66 1.93 2.18
CA PRO A 169 19.21 0.65 2.66
C PRO A 169 18.41 0.01 3.80
N HIS A 170 17.92 0.82 4.75
CA HIS A 170 17.13 0.34 5.89
C HIS A 170 15.78 -0.26 5.45
N MET A 171 15.19 0.20 4.34
CA MET A 171 13.96 -0.38 3.81
C MET A 171 14.20 -1.79 3.26
N LEU A 172 15.34 -2.02 2.59
CA LEU A 172 15.71 -3.38 2.16
C LEU A 172 15.95 -4.31 3.36
N GLU A 173 16.50 -3.79 4.46
CA GLU A 173 16.67 -4.56 5.70
C GLU A 173 15.34 -4.82 6.41
N TYR A 174 14.38 -3.88 6.38
CA TYR A 174 13.01 -4.12 6.83
C TYR A 174 12.34 -5.26 6.04
N TYR A 175 12.40 -5.24 4.70
CA TYR A 175 11.84 -6.32 3.89
C TYR A 175 12.57 -7.65 4.12
N GLN A 176 13.89 -7.62 4.35
CA GLN A 176 14.66 -8.81 4.74
C GLN A 176 14.20 -9.36 6.10
N ALA A 177 14.01 -8.50 7.10
CA ALA A 177 13.48 -8.89 8.41
C ALA A 177 12.10 -9.52 8.26
N LYS A 178 11.22 -8.93 7.45
CA LYS A 178 9.90 -9.52 7.15
C LYS A 178 9.99 -10.91 6.51
N ASN A 179 10.93 -11.13 5.59
CA ASN A 179 11.17 -12.46 5.02
C ASN A 179 11.67 -13.47 6.06
N LEU A 180 12.57 -13.04 6.96
CA LEU A 180 13.08 -13.87 8.06
C LEU A 180 11.95 -14.32 8.99
N ILE A 181 11.03 -13.43 9.36
CA ILE A 181 9.82 -13.76 10.13
C ILE A 181 8.98 -14.82 9.40
N GLY A 182 8.74 -14.63 8.10
CA GLY A 182 8.00 -15.59 7.28
C GLY A 182 8.65 -16.98 7.21
N MET A 183 9.98 -17.06 7.35
CA MET A 183 10.73 -18.31 7.45
C MET A 183 10.80 -18.88 8.88
N GLY A 184 10.12 -18.27 9.86
CA GLY A 184 10.14 -18.67 11.26
C GLY A 184 11.36 -18.20 12.06
N ARG A 185 12.18 -17.30 11.49
CA ARG A 185 13.40 -16.77 12.11
C ARG A 185 13.14 -15.39 12.73
N VAL A 186 12.24 -15.35 13.71
CA VAL A 186 11.75 -14.11 14.33
C VAL A 186 12.88 -13.36 15.05
N ASP A 187 13.68 -14.05 15.87
CA ASP A 187 14.76 -13.42 16.63
C ASP A 187 15.81 -12.75 15.72
N ASP A 188 16.19 -13.44 14.65
CA ASP A 188 17.12 -12.91 13.65
C ASP A 188 16.56 -11.65 12.97
N ALA A 189 15.25 -11.65 12.68
CA ALA A 189 14.57 -10.50 12.08
C ALA A 189 14.55 -9.29 13.02
N MET A 190 14.20 -9.52 14.30
CA MET A 190 14.16 -8.47 15.31
C MET A 190 15.56 -7.89 15.56
N ALA A 191 16.59 -8.74 15.62
CA ALA A 191 17.97 -8.29 15.76
C ALA A 191 18.43 -7.47 14.54
N LEU A 192 18.09 -7.93 13.32
CA LEU A 192 18.45 -7.24 12.07
C LEU A 192 17.87 -5.84 12.01
N PHE A 193 16.59 -5.65 12.32
CA PHE A 193 15.97 -4.32 12.22
C PHE A 193 16.18 -3.47 13.47
N GLY A 194 16.31 -4.10 14.64
CA GLY A 194 16.57 -3.43 15.92
C GLY A 194 17.85 -2.59 15.92
N GLN A 195 18.84 -2.96 15.09
CA GLN A 195 20.09 -2.19 14.94
C GLN A 195 19.88 -0.77 14.40
N HIS A 196 18.71 -0.43 13.84
CA HIS A 196 18.41 0.91 13.33
C HIS A 196 17.84 1.87 14.36
N ARG A 197 17.50 1.39 15.56
CA ARG A 197 16.94 2.24 16.61
C ARG A 197 17.91 3.36 16.97
N GLY A 198 17.41 4.60 17.00
CA GLY A 198 18.20 5.78 17.35
C GLY A 198 19.20 6.24 16.28
N LYS A 199 19.20 5.66 15.07
CA LYS A 199 20.01 6.15 13.95
C LYS A 199 19.33 7.33 13.28
N ALA A 200 20.10 8.35 12.90
CA ALA A 200 19.57 9.52 12.21
C ALA A 200 18.88 9.17 10.87
N GLU A 201 19.30 8.11 10.19
CA GLU A 201 18.71 7.68 8.92
C GLU A 201 17.34 7.00 9.08
N VAL A 202 16.99 6.58 10.29
CA VAL A 202 15.71 5.95 10.64
C VAL A 202 15.16 6.66 11.87
N PRO A 203 14.47 7.80 11.69
CA PRO A 203 13.87 8.54 12.79
C PRO A 203 12.99 7.64 13.67
N ASP A 204 12.89 7.94 14.97
CA ASP A 204 12.20 7.06 15.92
C ASP A 204 10.75 6.73 15.51
N MET A 205 10.02 7.69 14.94
CA MET A 205 8.67 7.45 14.38
C MET A 205 8.67 6.39 13.27
N LEU A 206 9.66 6.42 12.38
CA LEU A 206 9.79 5.45 11.31
C LEU A 206 10.17 4.09 11.88
N TRP A 207 11.12 4.06 12.81
CA TRP A 207 11.53 2.83 13.47
C TRP A 207 10.37 2.16 14.20
N LEU A 208 9.61 2.91 15.00
CA LEU A 208 8.44 2.40 15.73
C LEU A 208 7.38 1.81 14.79
N SER A 209 7.08 2.49 13.68
CA SER A 209 6.07 2.03 12.72
C SER A 209 6.48 0.72 12.03
N LEU A 210 7.72 0.68 11.52
CA LEU A 210 8.24 -0.52 10.87
C LEU A 210 8.41 -1.67 11.87
N GLN A 211 8.87 -1.39 13.09
CA GLN A 211 8.99 -2.39 14.15
C GLN A 211 7.62 -2.94 14.58
N ALA A 212 6.60 -2.08 14.70
CA ALA A 212 5.23 -2.52 14.99
C ALA A 212 4.72 -3.46 13.89
N SER A 213 4.96 -3.14 12.61
CA SER A 213 4.60 -4.01 11.49
C SER A 213 5.33 -5.36 11.51
N LEU A 214 6.61 -5.38 11.89
CA LEU A 214 7.36 -6.63 12.06
C LEU A 214 6.80 -7.48 13.22
N LEU A 215 6.51 -6.87 14.37
CA LEU A 215 5.89 -7.56 15.52
C LEU A 215 4.52 -8.11 15.14
N ASP A 216 3.73 -7.34 14.40
CA ASP A 216 2.43 -7.73 13.87
C ASP A 216 2.55 -8.99 12.98
N GLN A 217 3.48 -8.98 12.01
CA GLN A 217 3.80 -10.13 11.18
C GLN A 217 4.31 -11.33 11.98
N ALA A 218 5.07 -11.08 13.06
CA ALA A 218 5.55 -12.11 13.98
C ALA A 218 4.47 -12.63 14.94
N ARG A 219 3.24 -12.08 14.87
CA ARG A 219 2.09 -12.39 15.74
C ARG A 219 2.26 -11.94 17.19
N HIS A 220 3.18 -11.02 17.45
CA HIS A 220 3.33 -10.32 18.73
C HIS A 220 2.41 -9.08 18.72
N ARG A 221 1.10 -9.31 18.55
CA ARG A 221 0.11 -8.27 18.23
C ARG A 221 -0.08 -7.25 19.35
N ASP A 222 0.05 -7.68 20.60
CA ASP A 222 -0.03 -6.82 21.78
C ASP A 222 1.17 -5.86 21.85
N GLU A 223 2.38 -6.37 21.60
CA GLU A 223 3.60 -5.56 21.52
C GLU A 223 3.54 -4.59 20.33
N ALA A 224 2.98 -5.01 19.19
CA ALA A 224 2.74 -4.13 18.05
C ALA A 224 1.78 -2.98 18.43
N GLY A 225 0.68 -3.28 19.13
CA GLY A 225 -0.29 -2.29 19.62
C GLY A 225 0.33 -1.30 20.62
N GLU A 226 1.26 -1.75 21.46
CA GLU A 226 2.04 -0.89 22.36
C GLU A 226 2.89 0.13 21.59
N LEU A 227 3.62 -0.31 20.56
CA LEU A 227 4.41 0.61 19.72
C LEU A 227 3.51 1.57 18.92
N MET A 228 2.35 1.10 18.43
CA MET A 228 1.37 1.96 17.77
C MET A 228 0.83 3.04 18.72
N ARG A 229 0.62 2.73 19.99
CA ARG A 229 0.20 3.73 20.98
C ARG A 229 1.31 4.76 21.23
N GLN A 230 2.56 4.34 21.37
CA GLN A 230 3.69 5.27 21.47
C GLN A 230 3.79 6.19 20.24
N LEU A 231 3.46 5.68 19.04
CA LEU A 231 3.35 6.50 17.84
C LEU A 231 2.23 7.55 17.92
N THR A 232 1.07 7.21 18.50
CA THR A 232 -0.01 8.20 18.72
C THR A 232 0.41 9.32 19.68
N GLU A 233 1.28 9.03 20.65
CA GLU A 233 1.83 10.05 21.55
C GLU A 233 2.87 10.94 20.85
N MET A 234 3.70 10.36 19.98
CA MET A 234 4.72 11.08 19.21
C MET A 234 4.12 11.89 18.06
N MET A 235 3.03 11.41 17.49
CA MET A 235 2.36 12.00 16.34
C MET A 235 0.86 12.12 16.56
N PRO A 236 0.44 12.92 17.54
CA PRO A 236 -0.96 13.02 17.92
C PRO A 236 -1.82 13.53 16.77
N ASP A 237 -1.29 14.31 15.82
CA ASP A 237 -2.07 14.88 14.72
C ASP A 237 -2.25 13.94 13.52
N SER A 238 -1.51 12.83 13.44
CA SER A 238 -1.52 11.95 12.28
C SER A 238 -2.70 11.00 12.31
N ALA A 239 -3.59 11.08 11.32
CA ALA A 239 -4.69 10.15 11.18
C ALA A 239 -4.22 8.69 10.99
N GLN A 240 -3.08 8.49 10.31
CA GLN A 240 -2.53 7.16 10.04
C GLN A 240 -2.25 6.38 11.33
N VAL A 241 -1.51 6.99 12.27
CA VAL A 241 -1.06 6.28 13.47
C VAL A 241 -2.23 5.91 14.38
N TRP A 242 -3.26 6.76 14.42
CA TRP A 242 -4.51 6.46 15.11
C TRP A 242 -5.29 5.35 14.45
N LEU A 243 -5.34 5.33 13.11
CA LEU A 243 -6.06 4.29 12.36
C LEU A 243 -5.35 2.93 12.44
N ASP A 244 -4.02 2.91 12.41
CA ASP A 244 -3.22 1.70 12.63
C ASP A 244 -3.49 1.11 14.03
N LEU A 245 -3.48 1.95 15.07
CA LEU A 245 -3.86 1.55 16.43
C LEU A 245 -5.30 1.04 16.48
N ALA A 246 -6.24 1.77 15.87
CA ALA A 246 -7.65 1.41 15.88
C ALA A 246 -7.90 0.04 15.25
N LEU A 247 -7.25 -0.24 14.10
CA LEU A 247 -7.37 -1.53 13.43
C LEU A 247 -6.75 -2.66 14.26
N ASN A 248 -5.58 -2.46 14.85
CA ASN A 248 -4.95 -3.43 15.75
C ASN A 248 -5.87 -3.76 16.94
N GLN A 249 -6.43 -2.75 17.60
CA GLN A 249 -7.34 -2.93 18.74
C GLN A 249 -8.68 -3.55 18.32
N ALA A 250 -9.20 -3.20 17.16
CA ALA A 250 -10.44 -3.80 16.63
C ALA A 250 -10.26 -5.30 16.37
N LEU A 251 -9.11 -5.71 15.81
CA LEU A 251 -8.83 -7.11 15.49
C LEU A 251 -8.44 -7.96 16.71
N TYR A 252 -7.60 -7.43 17.59
CA TYR A 252 -6.90 -8.21 18.61
C TYR A 252 -7.08 -7.68 20.03
N GLY A 253 -7.29 -6.38 20.17
CA GLY A 253 -7.36 -5.71 21.47
C GLY A 253 -8.78 -5.49 21.99
N ASP A 254 -8.96 -4.42 22.76
CA ASP A 254 -10.24 -4.09 23.37
C ASP A 254 -11.09 -3.14 22.50
N LEU A 255 -12.42 -3.36 22.53
CA LEU A 255 -13.34 -2.59 21.69
C LEU A 255 -13.46 -1.11 22.09
N ALA A 256 -13.20 -0.76 23.35
CA ALA A 256 -13.30 0.62 23.80
C ALA A 256 -12.12 1.43 23.24
N SER A 257 -10.91 0.90 23.31
CA SER A 257 -9.71 1.46 22.70
C SER A 257 -9.83 1.54 21.19
N ALA A 258 -10.38 0.51 20.53
CA ALA A 258 -10.63 0.54 19.09
C ALA A 258 -11.56 1.70 18.69
N LYS A 259 -12.69 1.86 19.40
CA LYS A 259 -13.66 2.94 19.19
C LYS A 259 -13.06 4.32 19.46
N HIS A 260 -12.26 4.45 20.52
CA HIS A 260 -11.59 5.71 20.84
C HIS A 260 -10.60 6.08 19.74
N ALA A 261 -9.73 5.15 19.34
CA ALA A 261 -8.69 5.39 18.34
C ALA A 261 -9.27 5.71 16.96
N VAL A 262 -10.33 5.03 16.51
CA VAL A 262 -10.97 5.38 15.23
C VAL A 262 -11.65 6.76 15.30
N GLY A 263 -12.26 7.09 16.44
CA GLY A 263 -12.86 8.41 16.66
C GLY A 263 -11.82 9.54 16.70
N GLU A 264 -10.60 9.25 17.17
CA GLU A 264 -9.47 10.17 17.02
C GLU A 264 -9.03 10.29 15.56
N ALA A 265 -8.86 9.18 14.83
CA ALA A 265 -8.48 9.22 13.42
C ALA A 265 -9.47 10.05 12.57
N GLU A 266 -10.78 9.91 12.80
CA GLU A 266 -11.86 10.61 12.07
C GLU A 266 -11.91 12.13 12.34
N GLN A 267 -11.30 12.62 13.43
CA GLN A 267 -11.20 14.06 13.72
C GLN A 267 -10.07 14.75 12.93
N ARG A 268 -9.26 13.98 12.19
CA ARG A 268 -8.08 14.45 11.47
C ARG A 268 -8.29 14.37 9.97
N GLU A 269 -7.41 15.00 9.19
CA GLU A 269 -7.49 14.95 7.73
C GLU A 269 -7.14 13.54 7.23
N LEU A 270 -8.14 12.85 6.68
CA LEU A 270 -7.99 11.52 6.10
C LEU A 270 -7.66 11.64 4.61
N ASN A 271 -6.55 11.04 4.19
CA ASN A 271 -6.32 10.81 2.76
C ASN A 271 -7.31 9.75 2.22
N PRO A 272 -7.47 9.62 0.89
CA PRO A 272 -8.47 8.69 0.33
C PRO A 272 -8.28 7.22 0.71
N ILE A 273 -7.05 6.77 0.95
CA ILE A 273 -6.78 5.39 1.38
C ILE A 273 -7.27 5.20 2.82
N MET A 274 -6.94 6.14 3.71
CA MET A 274 -7.38 6.10 5.11
C MET A 274 -8.89 6.19 5.23
N ALA A 275 -9.52 7.06 4.44
CA ALA A 275 -10.98 7.15 4.37
C ALA A 275 -11.59 5.78 4.01
N GLY A 276 -11.00 5.06 3.04
CA GLY A 276 -11.41 3.70 2.69
C GLY A 276 -11.17 2.64 3.77
N ILE A 277 -10.25 2.87 4.71
CA ILE A 277 -9.96 1.95 5.82
C ILE A 277 -10.89 2.20 7.02
N VAL A 278 -11.42 3.41 7.21
CA VAL A 278 -12.34 3.72 8.32
C VAL A 278 -13.56 2.77 8.37
N PRO A 279 -14.29 2.51 7.25
CA PRO A 279 -15.36 1.52 7.26
C PRO A 279 -14.88 0.11 7.63
N PHE A 280 -13.64 -0.28 7.27
CA PHE A 280 -13.10 -1.58 7.68
C PHE A 280 -12.97 -1.69 9.20
N VAL A 281 -12.43 -0.66 9.87
CA VAL A 281 -12.28 -0.64 11.33
C VAL A 281 -13.65 -0.67 12.02
N HIS A 282 -14.61 0.14 11.57
CA HIS A 282 -15.98 0.09 12.08
C HIS A 282 -16.64 -1.27 11.83
N GLY A 283 -16.34 -1.90 10.70
CA GLY A 283 -16.80 -3.25 10.38
C GLY A 283 -16.32 -4.30 11.37
N GLU A 284 -15.03 -4.26 11.75
CA GLU A 284 -14.46 -5.14 12.78
C GLU A 284 -15.12 -4.94 14.15
N ILE A 285 -15.37 -3.68 14.53
CA ILE A 285 -16.08 -3.35 15.77
C ILE A 285 -17.50 -3.92 15.72
N ALA A 286 -18.25 -3.66 14.65
CA ALA A 286 -19.61 -4.15 14.48
C ALA A 286 -19.69 -5.69 14.48
N LEU A 287 -18.72 -6.35 13.84
CA LEU A 287 -18.64 -7.82 13.79
C LEU A 287 -18.44 -8.42 15.18
N ARG A 288 -17.55 -7.83 15.99
CA ARG A 288 -17.32 -8.26 17.38
C ARG A 288 -18.50 -7.96 18.32
N GLU A 289 -19.32 -6.98 17.99
CA GLU A 289 -20.58 -6.68 18.69
C GLU A 289 -21.76 -7.58 18.25
N GLY A 290 -21.54 -8.48 17.29
CA GLY A 290 -22.60 -9.33 16.73
C GLY A 290 -23.54 -8.60 15.76
N ARG A 291 -23.21 -7.38 15.35
CA ARG A 291 -23.96 -6.60 14.34
C ARG A 291 -23.52 -6.99 12.93
N HIS A 292 -23.78 -8.24 12.56
CA HIS A 292 -23.27 -8.87 11.33
C HIS A 292 -23.70 -8.15 10.04
N THR A 293 -24.96 -7.68 9.98
CA THR A 293 -25.47 -6.96 8.80
C THR A 293 -24.76 -5.63 8.61
N ASP A 294 -24.55 -4.88 9.70
CA ASP A 294 -23.82 -3.61 9.68
C ASP A 294 -22.37 -3.84 9.24
N ALA A 295 -21.71 -4.84 9.83
CA ALA A 295 -20.35 -5.22 9.47
C ALA A 295 -20.21 -5.55 7.98
N ALA A 296 -21.12 -6.36 7.43
CA ALA A 296 -21.12 -6.70 6.01
C ALA A 296 -21.27 -5.45 5.10
N GLY A 297 -22.12 -4.50 5.49
CA GLY A 297 -22.28 -3.23 4.76
C GLY A 297 -21.00 -2.39 4.78
N LEU A 298 -20.36 -2.29 5.94
CA LEU A 298 -19.13 -1.53 6.16
C LEU A 298 -17.93 -2.11 5.41
N TYR A 299 -17.77 -3.45 5.38
CA TYR A 299 -16.72 -4.09 4.58
C TYR A 299 -16.93 -3.87 3.07
N ALA A 300 -18.17 -3.98 2.60
CA ALA A 300 -18.48 -3.72 1.20
C ALA A 300 -18.17 -2.25 0.82
N GLN A 301 -18.48 -1.30 1.70
CA GLN A 301 -18.11 0.10 1.54
C GLN A 301 -16.59 0.28 1.45
N SER A 302 -15.83 -0.33 2.36
CA SER A 302 -14.36 -0.28 2.35
C SER A 302 -13.79 -0.82 1.02
N LEU A 303 -14.29 -1.95 0.52
CA LEU A 303 -13.86 -2.52 -0.76
C LEU A 303 -14.15 -1.58 -1.95
N ILE A 304 -15.29 -0.90 -1.93
CA ILE A 304 -15.65 0.08 -2.97
C ILE A 304 -14.72 1.29 -2.92
N GLU A 305 -14.52 1.87 -1.75
CA GLU A 305 -13.70 3.07 -1.56
C GLU A 305 -12.23 2.82 -1.88
N LEU A 306 -11.73 1.62 -1.54
CA LEU A 306 -10.37 1.20 -1.86
C LEU A 306 -10.21 0.67 -3.29
N SER A 307 -11.29 0.39 -4.02
CA SER A 307 -11.22 -0.20 -5.37
C SER A 307 -10.27 0.51 -6.36
N PRO A 308 -10.07 1.85 -6.34
CA PRO A 308 -9.10 2.52 -7.21
C PRO A 308 -7.64 2.09 -6.98
N TYR A 309 -7.35 1.48 -5.82
CA TYR A 309 -6.02 1.06 -5.38
C TYR A 309 -5.80 -0.45 -5.48
N LEU A 310 -6.74 -1.22 -6.06
CA LEU A 310 -6.65 -2.69 -6.16
C LEU A 310 -5.41 -3.20 -6.90
N GLN A 311 -4.85 -2.38 -7.79
CA GLN A 311 -3.63 -2.70 -8.53
C GLN A 311 -2.36 -2.50 -7.70
N GLN A 312 -2.47 -1.95 -6.48
CA GLN A 312 -1.34 -1.78 -5.58
C GLN A 312 -1.02 -3.07 -4.83
N THR A 313 0.10 -3.71 -5.18
CA THR A 313 0.54 -4.95 -4.53
C THR A 313 0.76 -4.74 -3.02
N ALA A 314 1.24 -3.56 -2.61
CA ALA A 314 1.44 -3.22 -1.20
C ALA A 314 0.13 -3.23 -0.38
N LEU A 315 -0.99 -2.84 -0.98
CA LEU A 315 -2.31 -2.85 -0.32
C LEU A 315 -3.05 -4.17 -0.49
N ARG A 316 -2.55 -5.09 -1.32
CA ARG A 316 -3.26 -6.34 -1.63
C ARG A 316 -3.56 -7.19 -0.39
N ALA A 317 -2.66 -7.19 0.59
CA ALA A 317 -2.88 -7.88 1.87
C ALA A 317 -4.07 -7.30 2.66
N LEU A 318 -4.22 -5.96 2.67
CA LEU A 318 -5.37 -5.29 3.29
C LEU A 318 -6.67 -5.71 2.62
N PHE A 319 -6.75 -5.71 1.28
CA PHE A 319 -7.94 -6.18 0.56
C PHE A 319 -8.30 -7.62 0.90
N ILE A 320 -7.32 -8.51 0.96
CA ILE A 320 -7.53 -9.91 1.33
C ILE A 320 -8.08 -10.03 2.75
N GLY A 321 -7.55 -9.22 3.68
CA GLY A 321 -8.07 -9.11 5.04
C GLY A 321 -9.54 -8.67 5.04
N ILE A 322 -9.89 -7.62 4.30
CA ILE A 322 -11.27 -7.11 4.24
C ILE A 322 -12.22 -8.16 3.62
N GLU A 323 -11.84 -8.77 2.50
CA GLU A 323 -12.63 -9.81 1.82
C GLU A 323 -12.90 -11.01 2.73
N ALA A 324 -11.90 -11.43 3.50
CA ALA A 324 -12.04 -12.52 4.47
C ALA A 324 -13.08 -12.19 5.56
N ARG A 325 -13.06 -10.96 6.08
CA ARG A 325 -13.99 -10.51 7.12
C ARG A 325 -15.38 -10.26 6.58
N TYR A 326 -15.47 -9.78 5.35
CA TYR A 326 -16.72 -9.69 4.60
C TYR A 326 -17.38 -11.06 4.43
N ALA A 327 -16.60 -12.06 4.03
CA ALA A 327 -17.08 -13.44 3.93
C ALA A 327 -17.65 -13.95 5.27
N VAL A 328 -16.92 -13.76 6.37
CA VAL A 328 -17.38 -14.13 7.72
C VAL A 328 -18.71 -13.45 8.07
N ALA A 329 -18.82 -12.13 7.87
CA ALA A 329 -20.03 -11.38 8.16
C ALA A 329 -21.23 -11.84 7.31
N LEU A 330 -21.01 -12.10 6.01
CA LEU A 330 -22.04 -12.63 5.12
C LEU A 330 -22.52 -14.02 5.54
N ALA A 331 -21.61 -14.91 5.93
CA ALA A 331 -21.95 -16.24 6.41
C ALA A 331 -22.84 -16.16 7.66
N ARG A 332 -22.48 -15.30 8.63
CA ARG A 332 -23.30 -15.05 9.83
C ARG A 332 -24.64 -14.37 9.56
N CYS A 333 -24.80 -13.75 8.39
CA CYS A 333 -26.08 -13.24 7.90
C CYS A 333 -26.90 -14.29 7.12
N GLY A 334 -26.46 -15.55 7.06
CA GLY A 334 -27.11 -16.62 6.28
C GLY A 334 -26.87 -16.54 4.77
N LYS A 335 -26.02 -15.62 4.28
CA LYS A 335 -25.72 -15.44 2.85
C LYS A 335 -24.54 -16.32 2.41
N LEU A 336 -24.63 -17.62 2.67
CA LEU A 336 -23.49 -18.54 2.61
C LEU A 336 -22.85 -18.65 1.22
N GLU A 337 -23.65 -18.66 0.14
CA GLU A 337 -23.10 -18.77 -1.22
C GLU A 337 -22.26 -17.55 -1.62
N THR A 338 -22.73 -16.34 -1.33
CA THR A 338 -21.96 -15.11 -1.53
C THR A 338 -20.73 -15.07 -0.62
N ALA A 339 -20.88 -15.53 0.63
CA ALA A 339 -19.78 -15.63 1.57
C ALA A 339 -18.64 -16.52 1.04
N ARG A 340 -18.97 -17.70 0.48
CA ARG A 340 -18.00 -18.62 -0.11
C ARG A 340 -17.24 -18.02 -1.30
N GLN A 341 -17.92 -17.22 -2.13
CA GLN A 341 -17.28 -16.53 -3.25
C GLN A 341 -16.25 -15.51 -2.76
N ALA A 342 -16.59 -14.71 -1.76
CA ALA A 342 -15.65 -13.77 -1.14
C ALA A 342 -14.48 -14.52 -0.46
N TRP A 343 -14.77 -15.59 0.29
CA TRP A 343 -13.74 -16.40 0.95
C TRP A 343 -12.76 -17.03 -0.04
N ALA A 344 -13.23 -17.50 -1.20
CA ALA A 344 -12.38 -18.09 -2.23
C ALA A 344 -11.30 -17.13 -2.76
N ILE A 345 -11.52 -15.82 -2.66
CA ILE A 345 -10.52 -14.80 -3.02
C ILE A 345 -9.40 -14.75 -1.96
N ALA A 346 -9.77 -14.79 -0.68
CA ALA A 346 -8.84 -14.59 0.43
C ALA A 346 -8.11 -15.88 0.86
N ALA A 347 -8.79 -17.02 0.80
CA ALA A 347 -8.33 -18.29 1.37
C ALA A 347 -6.93 -18.73 0.92
N PRO A 348 -6.53 -18.65 -0.37
CA PRO A 348 -5.21 -19.09 -0.80
C PRO A 348 -4.08 -18.32 -0.13
N VAL A 349 -4.26 -17.02 0.09
CA VAL A 349 -3.24 -16.16 0.71
C VAL A 349 -3.23 -16.35 2.21
N LEU A 350 -4.40 -16.36 2.86
CA LEU A 350 -4.48 -16.57 4.32
C LEU A 350 -3.89 -17.93 4.73
N ALA A 351 -4.14 -18.98 3.96
CA ALA A 351 -3.55 -20.30 4.19
C ALA A 351 -2.02 -20.28 4.02
N ALA A 352 -1.51 -19.60 3.00
CA ALA A 352 -0.07 -19.50 2.76
C ALA A 352 0.67 -18.75 3.89
N HIS A 353 0.02 -17.77 4.53
CA HIS A 353 0.54 -17.04 5.70
C HIS A 353 0.20 -17.69 7.04
N ASN A 354 -0.53 -18.81 7.02
CA ASN A 354 -1.01 -19.51 8.21
C ASN A 354 -1.83 -18.60 9.16
N GLU A 355 -2.65 -17.71 8.61
CA GLU A 355 -3.44 -16.71 9.36
C GLU A 355 -4.62 -17.36 10.10
N GLN A 356 -4.31 -18.10 11.16
CA GLN A 356 -5.22 -19.01 11.85
C GLN A 356 -6.50 -18.33 12.33
N LYS A 357 -6.42 -17.10 12.83
CA LYS A 357 -7.60 -16.34 13.29
C LYS A 357 -8.66 -16.22 12.20
N TYR A 358 -8.26 -15.86 10.98
CA TYR A 358 -9.20 -15.71 9.87
C TYR A 358 -9.80 -17.05 9.45
N LEU A 359 -8.96 -18.10 9.43
CA LEU A 359 -9.40 -19.46 9.10
C LEU A 359 -10.42 -19.99 10.11
N ASP A 360 -10.15 -19.82 11.41
CA ASP A 360 -11.02 -20.25 12.49
C ASP A 360 -12.35 -19.48 12.49
N ASP A 361 -12.29 -18.14 12.34
CA ASP A 361 -13.48 -17.29 12.28
C ASP A 361 -14.38 -17.66 11.08
N TRP A 362 -13.78 -18.03 9.94
CA TRP A 362 -14.52 -18.55 8.78
C TRP A 362 -15.18 -19.89 9.05
N LEU A 363 -14.43 -20.87 9.57
CA LEU A 363 -14.95 -22.22 9.83
C LEU A 363 -16.11 -22.18 10.83
N ALA A 364 -16.00 -21.34 11.87
CA ALA A 364 -17.08 -21.14 12.82
C ALA A 364 -18.33 -20.54 12.15
N ALA A 365 -18.17 -19.47 11.37
CA ALA A 365 -19.28 -18.81 10.69
C ALA A 365 -19.96 -19.70 9.63
N GLU A 366 -19.18 -20.49 8.89
CA GLU A 366 -19.73 -21.43 7.91
C GLU A 366 -20.52 -22.55 8.59
N ALA A 367 -20.00 -23.12 9.68
CA ALA A 367 -20.68 -24.17 10.43
C ALA A 367 -22.02 -23.67 11.02
N GLU A 368 -22.04 -22.47 11.60
CA GLU A 368 -23.26 -21.82 12.10
C GLU A 368 -24.30 -21.62 10.99
N ALA A 369 -23.88 -21.12 9.83
CA ALA A 369 -24.77 -20.88 8.69
C ALA A 369 -25.37 -22.17 8.13
N VAL A 370 -24.58 -23.25 8.04
CA VAL A 370 -25.05 -24.56 7.58
C VAL A 370 -26.07 -25.15 8.56
N ALA A 371 -25.81 -25.05 9.87
CA ALA A 371 -26.73 -25.53 10.90
C ALA A 371 -28.07 -24.76 10.86
N ALA A 372 -28.04 -23.45 10.69
CA ALA A 372 -29.25 -22.62 10.56
C ALA A 372 -30.06 -23.00 9.31
N GLY A 373 -29.42 -23.14 8.15
CA GLY A 373 -30.09 -23.50 6.91
C GLY A 373 -30.67 -24.94 6.89
N ALA A 374 -30.12 -25.86 7.69
CA ALA A 374 -30.67 -27.21 7.85
C ALA A 374 -31.96 -27.22 8.68
N MET A 375 -32.15 -26.27 9.58
CA MET A 375 -33.38 -26.14 10.38
C MET A 375 -34.54 -25.48 9.61
N GLU A 376 -34.24 -24.72 8.55
CA GLU A 376 -35.26 -24.04 7.73
C GLU A 376 -35.80 -24.89 6.58
N LYS A 377 -35.24 -26.08 6.30
CA LYS A 377 -35.79 -27.02 5.31
C LYS A 377 -36.70 -28.05 6.00
N PRO A 378 -38.04 -27.94 5.85
CA PRO A 378 -39.00 -28.88 6.44
C PRO A 378 -38.98 -30.27 5.81
#